data_AF-A0A1L8CL34-F1
#
_entry.id   AF-A0A1L8CL34-F1
#
_cell.length_a   1.000
_cell.length_b   1.000
_cell.length_c   1.000
_cell.angle_alpha   90.00
_cell.angle_beta   90.00
_cell.angle_gamma   90.00
#
_symmetry.space_group_name_H-M   'P 1'
#
loop_
_entity.id
_entity.type
_entity.pdbx_description
1 polymer ?
#
loop_
_entity_poly.entity_id
_entity_poly.type
_entity_poly.pdbx_seq_one_letter_code
_entity_poly.pdbx_strand_id
1 'polypeptide(L)'
;MIHLQTSEGKRSIHISKSMPVFAVGDWIVLDSAYSFIRPLDRFSLFSRKAAGTKVSSQLIASNIDTVFIVNSMNQDFNLNRIERYLALANEAGVDPVIVLTKLDVCENPDQLFEQIKGMASFLEVIAVNCLDAESASQLDARCVEGKTVAFLGSSGVGKSTLINTLMGEHVQNTKAIREDDAKGRHTTTSRSIHILPSGGLLLDTPGMRALQLANCEQGIEETFSEISELANRCRFKDCQHENEPGCAVRAAIEAGNIGERRLSNYIKLMKEQELNAASLAEKRSKDREFGRHIHTYKKSKLGKK
;
A
#
# COMPACT_ATOMS: atom_id res chain seq x y z
N MET A 1 2.30 6.06 24.36
CA MET A 1 2.56 4.62 24.57
C MET A 1 2.42 3.91 23.24
N ILE A 2 3.12 2.79 23.05
CA ILE A 2 2.80 1.83 21.98
C ILE A 2 2.10 0.62 22.59
N HIS A 3 1.22 0.00 21.81
CA HIS A 3 0.54 -1.24 22.16
C HIS A 3 1.25 -2.40 21.47
N LEU A 4 1.48 -3.47 22.22
CA LEU A 4 2.21 -4.65 21.80
C LEU A 4 1.29 -5.86 21.88
N GLN A 5 1.41 -6.73 20.89
CA GLN A 5 0.87 -8.08 20.93
C GLN A 5 2.03 -9.02 21.28
N THR A 6 1.89 -9.79 22.35
CA THR A 6 2.86 -10.80 22.79
C THR A 6 2.19 -12.16 22.89
N SER A 7 2.96 -13.24 23.00
CA SER A 7 2.43 -14.58 23.28
C SER A 7 1.62 -14.65 24.59
N GLU A 8 1.92 -13.77 25.55
CA GLU A 8 1.21 -13.63 26.82
C GLU A 8 0.02 -12.65 26.76
N GLY A 9 -0.29 -12.13 25.57
CA GLY A 9 -1.40 -11.18 25.35
C GLY A 9 -0.95 -9.74 25.12
N LYS A 10 -1.91 -8.81 25.26
CA LYS A 10 -1.73 -7.39 24.95
C LYS A 10 -0.99 -6.66 26.07
N ARG A 11 0.03 -5.89 25.71
CA ARG A 11 0.79 -5.04 26.65
C ARG A 11 0.93 -3.63 26.09
N SER A 12 1.30 -2.68 26.94
CA SER A 12 1.61 -1.31 26.53
C SER A 12 2.90 -0.84 27.18
N ILE A 13 3.76 -0.19 26.40
CA ILE A 13 5.00 0.42 26.91
C ILE A 13 5.06 1.90 26.58
N HIS A 14 5.79 2.66 27.40
CA HIS A 14 6.01 4.08 27.16
C HIS A 14 7.01 4.28 26.03
N ILE A 15 6.71 5.25 25.16
CA ILE A 15 7.65 5.68 24.11
C ILE A 15 8.56 6.74 24.71
N SER A 16 9.87 6.55 24.62
CA SER A 16 10.85 7.60 24.92
C SER A 16 11.32 8.27 23.63
N LYS A 17 11.91 9.47 23.75
CA LYS A 17 12.53 10.17 22.59
C LYS A 17 13.78 9.46 22.05
N SER A 18 14.38 8.54 22.80
CA SER A 18 15.54 7.77 22.38
C SER A 18 15.17 6.55 21.53
N MET A 19 13.89 6.17 21.49
CA MET A 19 13.42 5.05 20.67
C MET A 19 13.31 5.44 19.19
N PRO A 20 13.49 4.48 18.27
CA PRO A 20 13.27 4.71 16.85
C PRO A 20 11.79 4.95 16.52
N VAL A 21 11.52 5.37 15.28
CA VAL A 21 10.16 5.50 14.77
C VAL A 21 9.64 4.12 14.38
N PHE A 22 8.50 3.73 14.96
CA PHE A 22 7.86 2.44 14.69
C PHE A 22 6.75 2.54 13.64
N ALA A 23 6.62 1.48 12.86
CA ALA A 23 5.45 1.15 12.06
C ALA A 23 4.57 0.13 12.83
N VAL A 24 3.32 -0.03 12.41
CA VAL A 24 2.51 -1.17 12.87
C VAL A 24 3.07 -2.42 12.22
N GLY A 25 3.29 -3.50 12.97
CA GLY A 25 3.92 -4.73 12.48
C GLY A 25 5.43 -4.83 12.78
N ASP A 26 6.03 -3.78 13.35
CA ASP A 26 7.43 -3.87 13.81
C ASP A 26 7.58 -4.89 14.93
N TRP A 27 8.55 -5.79 14.76
CA TRP A 27 9.02 -6.68 15.81
C TRP A 27 10.05 -5.95 16.66
N ILE A 28 9.88 -6.00 17.98
CA ILE A 28 10.79 -5.39 18.94
C ILE A 28 11.24 -6.40 19.98
N VAL A 29 12.48 -6.26 20.45
CA VAL A 29 13.03 -7.05 21.54
C VAL A 29 12.86 -6.27 22.83
N LEU A 30 12.31 -6.94 23.85
CA LEU A 30 12.19 -6.41 25.20
C LEU A 30 13.06 -7.23 26.16
N ASP A 31 13.51 -6.62 27.25
CA ASP A 31 14.11 -7.35 28.37
C ASP A 31 13.03 -8.04 29.24
N SER A 32 13.47 -8.76 30.29
CA SER A 32 12.57 -9.44 31.23
C SER A 32 11.68 -8.48 32.05
N ALA A 33 12.01 -7.18 32.08
CA ALA A 33 11.22 -6.12 32.70
C ALA A 33 10.33 -5.38 31.68
N TYR A 34 10.23 -5.88 30.44
CA TYR A 34 9.52 -5.27 29.32
C TYR A 34 10.07 -3.89 28.88
N SER A 35 11.34 -3.61 29.17
CA SER A 35 12.02 -2.43 28.64
C SER A 35 12.46 -2.69 27.22
N PHE A 36 12.29 -1.70 26.35
CA PHE A 36 12.75 -1.77 24.97
C PHE A 36 14.27 -1.92 24.88
N ILE A 37 14.72 -2.92 24.12
CA ILE A 37 16.14 -3.12 23.80
C ILE A 37 16.43 -2.58 22.40
N ARG A 38 15.78 -3.14 21.38
CA ARG A 38 16.03 -2.81 19.97
C ARG A 38 14.88 -3.27 19.05
N PRO A 39 14.73 -2.69 17.85
CA PRO A 39 13.87 -3.27 16.83
C PRO A 39 14.56 -4.47 16.14
N LEU A 40 13.78 -5.31 15.48
CA LEU A 40 14.27 -6.22 14.45
C LEU A 40 14.19 -5.56 13.07
N ASP A 41 14.92 -6.14 12.11
CA ASP A 41 14.90 -5.67 10.73
C ASP A 41 13.53 -5.90 10.10
N ARG A 42 13.15 -4.97 9.22
CA ARG A 42 11.91 -5.05 8.46
C ARG A 42 12.18 -5.77 7.15
N PHE A 43 11.33 -6.71 6.78
CA PHE A 43 11.38 -7.31 5.44
C PHE A 43 10.47 -6.60 4.43
N SER A 44 9.47 -5.85 4.91
CA SER A 44 8.62 -5.00 4.07
C SER A 44 8.21 -3.72 4.80
N LEU A 45 7.89 -2.66 4.04
CA LEU A 45 7.53 -1.37 4.61
C LEU A 45 6.59 -0.56 3.70
N PHE A 46 5.36 -0.32 4.18
CA PHE A 46 4.50 0.72 3.64
C PHE A 46 4.71 2.03 4.39
N SER A 47 4.99 3.08 3.63
CA SER A 47 5.11 4.44 4.14
C SER A 47 4.32 5.42 3.28
N ARG A 48 4.02 6.60 3.83
CA ARG A 48 3.37 7.69 3.09
C ARG A 48 3.90 9.03 3.54
N LYS A 49 3.57 10.08 2.80
CA LYS A 49 3.77 11.46 3.26
C LYS A 49 2.88 11.74 4.48
N ALA A 50 3.46 12.25 5.57
CA ALA A 50 2.67 12.67 6.73
C ALA A 50 1.72 13.82 6.35
N ALA A 51 0.49 13.80 6.90
CA ALA A 51 -0.43 14.93 6.79
C ALA A 51 0.06 16.10 7.67
N GLY A 52 0.18 17.30 7.09
CA GLY A 52 0.57 18.52 7.79
C GLY A 52 1.80 19.24 7.21
N THR A 53 2.32 20.23 7.95
CA THR A 53 3.46 21.07 7.54
C THR A 53 4.82 20.39 7.69
N LYS A 54 4.91 19.30 8.45
CA LYS A 54 6.14 18.53 8.64
C LYS A 54 6.28 17.43 7.60
N VAL A 55 7.31 17.52 6.78
CA VAL A 55 7.66 16.51 5.77
C VAL A 55 8.50 15.41 6.42
N SER A 56 7.84 14.56 7.19
CA SER A 56 8.38 13.26 7.55
C SER A 56 7.61 12.18 6.79
N SER A 57 8.32 11.21 6.22
CA SER A 57 7.71 9.94 5.83
C SER A 57 7.08 9.32 7.08
N GLN A 58 5.76 9.13 7.04
CA GLN A 58 5.04 8.43 8.09
C GLN A 58 5.07 6.94 7.76
N LEU A 59 5.66 6.16 8.67
CA LEU A 59 5.59 4.71 8.60
C LEU A 59 4.17 4.25 8.93
N ILE A 60 3.62 3.38 8.10
CA ILE A 60 2.24 2.91 8.20
C ILE A 60 2.22 1.48 8.70
N ALA A 61 2.85 0.58 7.95
CA ALA A 61 2.87 -0.84 8.24
C ALA A 61 4.20 -1.45 7.80
N SER A 62 4.66 -2.48 8.49
CA SER A 62 5.85 -3.26 8.14
C SER A 62 5.60 -4.74 8.36
N ASN A 63 6.49 -5.58 7.83
CA ASN A 63 6.48 -7.03 8.03
C ASN A 63 5.17 -7.69 7.58
N ILE A 64 4.63 -7.23 6.46
CA ILE A 64 3.52 -7.84 5.73
C ILE A 64 4.10 -8.78 4.67
N ASP A 65 3.69 -10.05 4.69
CA ASP A 65 4.03 -11.06 3.69
C ASP A 65 3.21 -10.90 2.42
N THR A 66 1.89 -10.72 2.57
CA THR A 66 0.94 -10.72 1.45
C THR A 66 -0.01 -9.55 1.56
N VAL A 67 -0.27 -8.89 0.45
CA VAL A 67 -1.27 -7.84 0.35
C VAL A 67 -2.40 -8.24 -0.58
N PHE A 68 -3.61 -8.30 -0.04
CA PHE A 68 -4.81 -8.50 -0.82
C PHE A 68 -5.21 -7.19 -1.50
N ILE A 69 -5.06 -7.12 -2.81
CA ILE A 69 -5.53 -6.01 -3.64
C ILE A 69 -7.00 -6.27 -3.97
N VAL A 70 -7.89 -5.67 -3.19
CA VAL A 70 -9.33 -5.91 -3.28
C VAL A 70 -9.97 -4.95 -4.28
N ASN A 71 -10.64 -5.53 -5.27
CA ASN A 71 -11.44 -4.82 -6.25
C ASN A 71 -12.83 -5.46 -6.37
N SER A 72 -13.84 -4.68 -6.75
CA SER A 72 -15.23 -5.13 -6.80
C SER A 72 -15.60 -5.47 -8.24
N MET A 73 -16.22 -6.63 -8.48
CA MET A 73 -16.65 -7.08 -9.81
C MET A 73 -17.89 -6.35 -10.37
N ASN A 74 -18.29 -5.25 -9.75
CA ASN A 74 -19.39 -4.41 -10.23
C ASN A 74 -18.85 -3.22 -11.05
N GLN A 75 -19.63 -2.15 -11.17
CA GLN A 75 -19.26 -0.94 -11.93
C GLN A 75 -17.99 -0.22 -11.45
N ASP A 76 -17.43 -0.53 -10.27
CA ASP A 76 -16.18 0.07 -9.76
C ASP A 76 -14.92 -0.74 -10.15
N PHE A 77 -15.06 -1.79 -10.98
CA PHE A 77 -13.93 -2.53 -11.54
C PHE A 77 -12.99 -1.59 -12.30
N ASN A 78 -11.71 -1.55 -11.90
CA ASN A 78 -10.77 -0.56 -12.45
C ASN A 78 -9.33 -1.08 -12.47
N LEU A 79 -8.85 -1.40 -13.68
CA LEU A 79 -7.48 -1.88 -13.93
C LEU A 79 -6.42 -0.86 -13.51
N ASN A 80 -6.61 0.42 -13.81
CA ASN A 80 -5.64 1.46 -13.44
C ASN A 80 -5.43 1.52 -11.92
N ARG A 81 -6.48 1.25 -11.16
CA ARG A 81 -6.43 1.22 -9.70
C ARG A 81 -5.74 -0.03 -9.17
N ILE A 82 -5.93 -1.18 -9.82
CA ILE A 82 -5.19 -2.42 -9.52
C ILE A 82 -3.70 -2.20 -9.77
N GLU A 83 -3.32 -1.68 -10.94
CA GLU A 83 -1.92 -1.37 -11.30
C GLU A 83 -1.28 -0.40 -10.29
N ARG A 84 -2.02 0.60 -9.80
CA ARG A 84 -1.53 1.47 -8.71
C ARG A 84 -1.20 0.69 -7.44
N TYR A 85 -2.06 -0.24 -7.02
CA TYR A 85 -1.83 -1.03 -5.81
C TYR A 85 -0.73 -2.06 -6.01
N LEU A 86 -0.58 -2.62 -7.21
CA LEU A 86 0.55 -3.47 -7.58
C LEU A 86 1.86 -2.71 -7.44
N ALA A 87 1.92 -1.47 -7.95
CA ALA A 87 3.12 -0.64 -7.79
C ALA A 87 3.49 -0.40 -6.33
N LEU A 88 2.50 -0.17 -5.46
CA LEU A 88 2.73 -0.03 -4.01
C LEU A 88 3.18 -1.33 -3.35
N ALA A 89 2.65 -2.47 -3.78
CA ALA A 89 3.02 -3.78 -3.24
C ALA A 89 4.47 -4.14 -3.62
N ASN A 90 4.81 -3.97 -4.90
CA ASN A 90 6.13 -4.20 -5.44
C ASN A 90 7.18 -3.30 -4.78
N GLU A 91 6.93 -1.99 -4.65
CA GLU A 91 7.83 -1.07 -3.94
C GLU A 91 8.05 -1.48 -2.47
N ALA A 92 7.02 -2.04 -1.82
CA ALA A 92 7.11 -2.50 -0.44
C ALA A 92 7.76 -3.89 -0.31
N GLY A 93 8.04 -4.59 -1.41
CA GLY A 93 8.55 -5.97 -1.43
C GLY A 93 7.53 -6.98 -0.87
N VAL A 94 6.24 -6.79 -1.16
CA VAL A 94 5.14 -7.60 -0.61
C VAL A 94 4.43 -8.36 -1.72
N ASP A 95 4.15 -9.66 -1.50
CA ASP A 95 3.45 -10.50 -2.49
C ASP A 95 2.01 -10.00 -2.70
N PRO A 96 1.63 -9.57 -3.92
CA PRO A 96 0.26 -9.16 -4.20
C PRO A 96 -0.63 -10.35 -4.58
N VAL A 97 -1.82 -10.40 -3.99
CA VAL A 97 -2.90 -11.30 -4.42
C VAL A 97 -4.11 -10.45 -4.78
N ILE A 98 -4.59 -10.55 -6.03
CA ILE A 98 -5.75 -9.79 -6.48
C ILE A 98 -7.01 -10.52 -6.01
N VAL A 99 -7.84 -9.83 -5.23
CA VAL A 99 -9.10 -10.36 -4.72
C VAL A 99 -10.25 -9.62 -5.36
N LEU A 100 -11.02 -10.33 -6.17
CA LEU A 100 -12.21 -9.81 -6.82
C LEU A 100 -13.45 -10.17 -6.00
N THR A 101 -14.14 -9.16 -5.50
CA THR A 101 -15.29 -9.34 -4.60
C THR A 101 -16.61 -9.19 -5.34
N LYS A 102 -17.70 -9.56 -4.64
CA LYS A 102 -19.08 -9.51 -5.14
C LYS A 102 -19.32 -10.48 -6.31
N LEU A 103 -18.69 -11.65 -6.22
CA LEU A 103 -18.85 -12.73 -7.19
C LEU A 103 -20.34 -13.13 -7.37
N ASP A 104 -21.13 -13.00 -6.31
CA ASP A 104 -22.57 -13.30 -6.26
C ASP A 104 -23.43 -12.44 -7.20
N VAL A 105 -22.94 -11.29 -7.64
CA VAL A 105 -23.66 -10.35 -8.54
C VAL A 105 -22.92 -10.07 -9.84
N CYS A 106 -21.86 -10.82 -10.15
CA CYS A 106 -21.11 -10.66 -11.39
C CYS A 106 -21.65 -11.61 -12.47
N GLU A 107 -22.13 -11.05 -13.59
CA GLU A 107 -22.63 -11.85 -14.70
C GLU A 107 -21.51 -12.56 -15.48
N ASN A 108 -20.36 -11.90 -15.66
CA ASN A 108 -19.27 -12.37 -16.52
C ASN A 108 -17.91 -12.28 -15.80
N PRO A 109 -17.67 -13.06 -14.73
CA PRO A 109 -16.43 -13.00 -13.96
C PRO A 109 -15.21 -13.33 -14.82
N ASP A 110 -15.30 -14.33 -15.71
CA ASP A 110 -14.19 -14.77 -16.58
C ASP A 110 -13.63 -13.64 -17.44
N GLN A 111 -14.48 -12.73 -17.93
CA GLN A 111 -14.03 -11.58 -18.70
C GLN A 111 -13.18 -10.61 -17.86
N LEU A 112 -13.48 -10.46 -16.57
CA LEU A 112 -12.68 -9.64 -15.66
C LEU A 112 -11.35 -10.32 -15.31
N PHE A 113 -11.35 -11.65 -15.18
CA PHE A 113 -10.12 -12.43 -15.01
C PHE A 113 -9.17 -12.26 -16.20
N GLU A 114 -9.68 -12.40 -17.43
CA GLU A 114 -8.88 -12.21 -18.64
C GLU A 114 -8.28 -10.81 -18.75
N GLN A 115 -9.03 -9.77 -18.34
CA GLN A 115 -8.51 -8.40 -18.31
C GLN A 115 -7.33 -8.25 -17.33
N ILE A 116 -7.35 -8.94 -16.18
CA ILE A 116 -6.26 -8.89 -15.21
C ILE A 116 -5.07 -9.72 -15.68
N LYS A 117 -5.33 -10.93 -16.22
CA LYS A 117 -4.29 -11.80 -16.78
C LYS A 117 -3.61 -11.16 -17.99
N GLY A 118 -4.32 -10.33 -18.75
CA GLY A 118 -3.76 -9.50 -19.81
C GLY A 118 -2.80 -8.40 -19.32
N MET A 119 -2.83 -8.03 -18.02
CA MET A 119 -1.82 -7.16 -17.43
C MET A 119 -0.53 -7.94 -17.12
N ALA A 120 -0.68 -9.11 -16.50
CA ALA A 120 0.41 -10.03 -16.20
C ALA A 120 -0.15 -11.43 -15.90
N SER A 121 0.31 -12.43 -16.65
CA SER A 121 -0.21 -13.80 -16.57
C SER A 121 0.08 -14.49 -15.23
N PHE A 122 1.18 -14.09 -14.57
CA PHE A 122 1.63 -14.65 -13.29
C PHE A 122 0.85 -14.15 -12.07
N LEU A 123 0.02 -13.10 -12.20
CA LEU A 123 -0.73 -12.56 -11.08
C LEU A 123 -1.72 -13.58 -10.55
N GLU A 124 -1.70 -13.83 -9.24
CA GLU A 124 -2.72 -14.63 -8.57
C GLU A 124 -4.00 -13.80 -8.44
N VAL A 125 -5.12 -14.37 -8.92
CA VAL A 125 -6.43 -13.73 -8.89
C VAL A 125 -7.42 -14.70 -8.28
N ILE A 126 -8.12 -14.25 -7.23
CA ILE A 126 -9.10 -15.04 -6.50
C ILE A 126 -10.42 -14.27 -6.50
N ALA A 127 -11.50 -14.91 -6.93
CA ALA A 127 -12.84 -14.35 -6.86
C ALA A 127 -13.58 -14.88 -5.65
N VAL A 128 -14.20 -13.97 -4.89
CA VAL A 128 -14.91 -14.31 -3.65
C VAL A 128 -16.26 -13.59 -3.54
N ASN A 129 -17.25 -14.29 -3.01
CA ASN A 129 -18.36 -13.66 -2.32
C ASN A 129 -17.93 -13.42 -0.87
N CYS A 130 -17.69 -12.17 -0.48
CA CYS A 130 -17.22 -11.84 0.87
C CYS A 130 -18.22 -12.23 1.98
N LEU A 131 -19.49 -12.45 1.66
CA LEU A 131 -20.52 -12.86 2.62
C LEU A 131 -20.56 -14.37 2.85
N ASP A 132 -19.86 -15.13 2.00
CA ASP A 132 -19.79 -16.59 2.06
C ASP A 132 -18.41 -17.02 2.57
N ALA A 133 -18.40 -17.72 3.72
CA ALA A 133 -17.18 -18.20 4.34
C ALA A 133 -16.50 -19.29 3.50
N GLU A 134 -17.26 -20.12 2.78
CA GLU A 134 -16.70 -21.15 1.91
C GLU A 134 -15.99 -20.49 0.72
N SER A 135 -16.62 -19.49 0.09
CA SER A 135 -15.99 -18.69 -0.96
C SER A 135 -14.73 -17.97 -0.47
N ALA A 136 -14.74 -17.40 0.75
CA ALA A 136 -13.59 -16.68 1.32
C ALA A 136 -12.43 -17.60 1.73
N SER A 137 -12.69 -18.89 2.01
CA SER A 137 -11.67 -19.88 2.44
C SER A 137 -10.54 -20.09 1.42
N GLN A 138 -10.75 -19.70 0.16
CA GLN A 138 -9.71 -19.67 -0.87
C GLN A 138 -8.50 -18.80 -0.47
N LEU A 139 -8.66 -17.86 0.47
CA LEU A 139 -7.60 -17.00 0.97
C LEU A 139 -6.81 -17.62 2.14
N ASP A 140 -7.27 -18.74 2.70
CA ASP A 140 -6.73 -19.30 3.96
C ASP A 140 -5.26 -19.69 3.84
N ALA A 141 -4.82 -20.13 2.66
CA ALA A 141 -3.42 -20.47 2.40
C ALA A 141 -2.44 -19.31 2.64
N ARG A 142 -2.93 -18.06 2.59
CA ARG A 142 -2.14 -16.85 2.87
C ARG A 142 -2.33 -16.34 4.31
N CYS A 143 -3.29 -16.88 5.04
CA CYS A 143 -3.71 -16.44 6.37
C CYS A 143 -3.21 -17.36 7.50
N VAL A 144 -2.20 -18.19 7.25
CA VAL A 144 -1.68 -19.20 8.19
C VAL A 144 -0.69 -18.62 9.20
N GLU A 145 -0.36 -19.40 10.24
CA GLU A 145 0.67 -19.06 11.22
C GLU A 145 1.99 -18.62 10.54
N GLY A 146 2.59 -17.57 11.11
CA GLY A 146 3.83 -16.97 10.58
C GLY A 146 3.62 -16.04 9.38
N LYS A 147 2.40 -15.92 8.85
CA LYS A 147 2.07 -14.99 7.77
C LYS A 147 1.33 -13.76 8.27
N THR A 148 1.69 -12.61 7.71
CA THR A 148 1.01 -11.34 7.94
C THR A 148 0.37 -10.84 6.65
N VAL A 149 -0.94 -10.61 6.68
CA VAL A 149 -1.73 -10.12 5.55
C VAL A 149 -2.23 -8.69 5.78
N ALA A 150 -2.34 -7.93 4.71
CA ALA A 150 -2.96 -6.60 4.71
C ALA A 150 -3.89 -6.43 3.50
N PHE A 151 -4.74 -5.41 3.53
CA PHE A 151 -5.72 -5.15 2.48
C PHE A 151 -5.51 -3.77 1.85
N LEU A 152 -5.46 -3.72 0.52
CA LEU A 152 -5.50 -2.51 -0.30
C LEU A 152 -6.76 -2.51 -1.16
N GLY A 153 -7.30 -1.33 -1.48
CA GLY A 153 -8.51 -1.21 -2.30
C GLY A 153 -9.35 0.02 -1.97
N SER A 154 -10.23 0.41 -2.89
CA SER A 154 -11.15 1.53 -2.71
C SER A 154 -12.15 1.35 -1.57
N SER A 155 -12.74 2.43 -1.08
CA SER A 155 -13.90 2.32 -0.19
C SER A 155 -15.05 1.60 -0.92
N GLY A 156 -15.83 0.78 -0.20
CA GLY A 156 -17.00 0.09 -0.77
C GLY A 156 -16.74 -1.19 -1.59
N VAL A 157 -15.47 -1.58 -1.80
CA VAL A 157 -15.11 -2.81 -2.54
C VAL A 157 -15.23 -4.11 -1.72
N GLY A 158 -15.76 -4.07 -0.50
CA GLY A 158 -15.98 -5.27 0.31
C GLY A 158 -14.86 -5.69 1.26
N LYS A 159 -13.79 -4.89 1.45
CA LYS A 159 -12.69 -5.18 2.39
C LYS A 159 -13.16 -5.48 3.81
N SER A 160 -13.96 -4.59 4.42
CA SER A 160 -14.41 -4.77 5.81
C SER A 160 -15.30 -6.00 5.97
N THR A 161 -16.14 -6.30 4.97
CA THR A 161 -16.94 -7.53 4.94
C THR A 161 -16.04 -8.75 4.90
N LEU A 162 -15.03 -8.76 4.01
CA LEU A 162 -14.09 -9.86 3.89
C LEU A 162 -13.26 -10.07 5.16
N ILE A 163 -12.79 -8.98 5.79
CA ILE A 163 -12.08 -9.03 7.08
C ILE A 163 -12.96 -9.70 8.14
N ASN A 164 -14.24 -9.34 8.26
CA ASN A 164 -15.14 -9.96 9.22
C ASN A 164 -15.32 -11.46 8.96
N THR A 165 -15.49 -11.83 7.70
CA THR A 165 -15.65 -13.24 7.30
C THR A 165 -14.41 -14.05 7.64
N LEU A 166 -13.21 -13.55 7.34
CA LEU A 166 -11.94 -14.21 7.69
C LEU A 166 -11.70 -14.28 9.21
N MET A 167 -12.19 -13.31 9.97
CA MET A 167 -12.06 -13.32 11.43
C MET A 167 -13.05 -14.28 12.11
N GLY A 168 -14.08 -14.78 11.39
CA GLY A 168 -15.15 -15.59 11.98
C GLY A 168 -16.05 -14.83 12.97
N GLU A 169 -15.86 -13.52 13.12
CA GLU A 169 -16.56 -12.63 14.06
C GLU A 169 -16.81 -11.25 13.43
N HIS A 170 -17.81 -10.51 13.93
CA HIS A 170 -18.05 -9.11 13.55
C HIS A 170 -17.01 -8.15 14.18
N VAL A 171 -15.74 -8.27 13.76
CA VAL A 171 -14.62 -7.45 14.27
C VAL A 171 -14.73 -5.99 13.82
N GLN A 172 -15.33 -5.73 12.66
CA GLN A 172 -15.66 -4.41 12.15
C GLN A 172 -17.18 -4.22 12.09
N ASN A 173 -17.68 -3.11 12.66
CA ASN A 173 -19.07 -2.70 12.46
C ASN A 173 -19.33 -2.38 10.98
N THR A 174 -19.72 -3.39 10.20
CA THR A 174 -20.24 -3.24 8.84
C THR A 174 -21.64 -2.67 8.92
N LYS A 175 -21.76 -1.36 9.18
CA LYS A 175 -23.01 -0.67 8.87
C LYS A 175 -23.10 -0.58 7.36
N ALA A 176 -24.15 -1.22 6.83
CA ALA A 176 -24.59 -1.09 5.45
C ALA A 176 -24.52 0.38 5.01
N ILE A 177 -24.16 0.56 3.74
CA ILE A 177 -24.03 1.83 3.04
C ILE A 177 -25.13 2.79 3.52
N ARG A 178 -24.77 3.78 4.34
CA ARG A 178 -25.67 4.90 4.63
C ARG A 178 -25.63 5.77 3.38
N GLU A 179 -26.72 5.76 2.65
CA GLU A 179 -26.93 6.50 1.40
C GLU A 179 -26.95 8.04 1.57
N ASP A 180 -26.68 8.59 2.76
CA ASP A 180 -26.95 10.01 3.04
C ASP A 180 -25.79 10.83 3.66
N ASP A 181 -24.52 10.45 3.50
CA ASP A 181 -23.43 11.31 4.00
C ASP A 181 -22.25 11.45 3.01
N ALA A 182 -22.42 12.41 2.10
CA ALA A 182 -21.46 12.88 1.09
C ALA A 182 -20.18 13.54 1.66
N LYS A 183 -19.75 13.23 2.89
CA LYS A 183 -18.48 13.70 3.48
C LYS A 183 -17.86 12.58 4.32
N GLY A 184 -17.11 11.72 3.63
CA GLY A 184 -16.46 10.53 4.17
C GLY A 184 -15.79 10.73 5.53
N ARG A 185 -16.33 10.07 6.55
CA ARG A 185 -15.69 9.85 7.84
C ARG A 185 -15.80 8.38 8.23
N HIS A 186 -15.14 7.53 7.45
CA HIS A 186 -14.95 6.12 7.78
C HIS A 186 -14.10 6.03 9.05
N THR A 187 -14.74 5.78 10.19
CA THR A 187 -14.12 5.80 11.51
C THR A 187 -13.74 4.37 11.92
N THR A 188 -12.68 3.82 11.32
CA THR A 188 -11.89 2.73 11.93
C THR A 188 -10.69 3.41 12.57
N THR A 189 -10.77 3.81 13.84
CA THR A 189 -9.78 4.72 14.46
C THR A 189 -8.64 4.01 15.20
N SER A 190 -8.66 2.68 15.30
CA SER A 190 -7.53 1.91 15.84
C SER A 190 -6.65 1.38 14.72
N ARG A 191 -5.34 1.63 14.81
CA ARG A 191 -4.33 0.83 14.12
C ARG A 191 -4.29 -0.52 14.84
N SER A 192 -4.71 -1.60 14.18
CA SER A 192 -4.82 -2.90 14.85
C SER A 192 -4.23 -4.03 14.03
N ILE A 193 -3.48 -4.89 14.73
CA ILE A 193 -3.13 -6.23 14.28
C ILE A 193 -4.14 -7.17 14.94
N HIS A 194 -4.71 -8.06 14.15
CA HIS A 194 -5.65 -9.08 14.59
C HIS A 194 -5.02 -10.45 14.34
N ILE A 195 -5.24 -11.39 15.27
CA ILE A 195 -4.84 -12.79 15.06
C ILE A 195 -6.05 -13.47 14.41
N LEU A 196 -5.86 -14.01 13.21
CA LEU A 196 -6.87 -14.77 12.49
C LEU A 196 -7.11 -16.12 13.17
N PRO A 197 -8.30 -16.72 13.04
CA PRO A 197 -8.57 -18.08 13.54
C PRO A 197 -7.58 -19.14 13.02
N SER A 198 -7.05 -18.93 11.81
CA SER A 198 -6.01 -19.74 11.15
C SER A 198 -4.58 -19.49 11.66
N GLY A 199 -4.39 -18.59 12.63
CA GLY A 199 -3.09 -18.30 13.25
C GLY A 199 -2.28 -17.18 12.59
N GLY A 200 -2.65 -16.73 11.38
CA GLY A 200 -2.01 -15.60 10.72
C GLY A 200 -2.33 -14.24 11.36
N LEU A 201 -1.59 -13.22 10.97
CA LEU A 201 -1.79 -11.84 11.42
C LEU A 201 -2.48 -11.02 10.34
N LEU A 202 -3.56 -10.33 10.69
CA LEU A 202 -4.23 -9.36 9.83
C LEU A 202 -3.92 -7.94 10.29
N LEU A 203 -3.33 -7.16 9.40
CA LEU A 203 -2.99 -5.76 9.64
C LEU A 203 -4.00 -4.87 8.91
N ASP A 204 -4.92 -4.25 9.67
CA ASP A 204 -5.78 -3.16 9.16
C ASP A 204 -5.36 -1.85 9.83
N THR A 205 -4.82 -0.95 9.02
CA THR A 205 -4.56 0.41 9.47
C THR A 205 -5.19 1.40 8.50
N PRO A 206 -5.85 2.48 9.00
CA PRO A 206 -6.44 3.50 8.15
C PRO A 206 -5.46 4.13 7.15
N GLY A 207 -4.15 4.07 7.46
CA GLY A 207 -3.08 4.56 6.61
C GLY A 207 -2.95 3.82 5.28
N MET A 208 -3.31 2.53 5.24
CA MET A 208 -3.27 1.70 4.03
C MET A 208 -4.30 2.12 2.99
N ARG A 209 -5.39 2.80 3.40
CA ARG A 209 -6.49 3.21 2.52
C ARG A 209 -6.17 4.42 1.65
N ALA A 210 -5.12 5.17 1.96
CA ALA A 210 -4.75 6.43 1.30
C ALA A 210 -3.23 6.54 1.11
N LEU A 211 -2.61 5.50 0.57
CA LEU A 211 -1.20 5.53 0.20
C LEU A 211 -1.00 6.37 -1.07
N GLN A 212 -0.04 7.29 -0.99
CA GLN A 212 0.41 8.09 -2.11
C GLN A 212 1.60 7.38 -2.77
N LEU A 213 1.72 7.47 -4.09
CA LEU A 213 2.90 7.04 -4.81
C LEU A 213 4.01 8.06 -4.58
N ALA A 214 4.80 7.90 -3.53
CA ALA A 214 5.93 8.77 -3.24
C ALA A 214 7.15 7.89 -3.00
N ASN A 215 8.22 8.08 -3.78
CA ASN A 215 9.34 7.14 -3.86
C ASN A 215 8.83 5.72 -4.20
N CYS A 216 8.08 5.60 -5.31
CA CYS A 216 7.47 4.35 -5.77
C CYS A 216 7.96 3.98 -7.19
N GLU A 217 9.18 4.41 -7.53
CA GLU A 217 9.71 4.31 -8.90
C GLU A 217 9.97 2.85 -9.27
N GLN A 218 10.63 2.11 -8.39
CA GLN A 218 10.93 0.69 -8.60
C GLN A 218 9.64 -0.13 -8.69
N GLY A 219 8.68 0.13 -7.81
CA GLY A 219 7.39 -0.55 -7.86
C GLY A 219 6.59 -0.27 -9.14
N ILE A 220 6.66 0.95 -9.68
CA ILE A 220 6.06 1.27 -10.99
C ILE A 220 6.82 0.56 -12.10
N GLU A 221 8.15 0.61 -12.11
CA GLU A 221 8.97 -0.07 -13.11
C GLU A 221 8.69 -1.58 -13.17
N GLU A 222 8.57 -2.24 -12.02
CA GLU A 222 8.23 -3.66 -11.92
C GLU A 222 6.80 -3.96 -12.41
N THR A 223 5.84 -3.09 -12.07
CA THR A 223 4.42 -3.28 -12.46
C THR A 223 4.22 -3.15 -13.98
N PHE A 224 5.04 -2.32 -14.62
CA PHE A 224 5.00 -2.05 -16.06
C PHE A 224 6.32 -2.46 -16.72
N SER A 225 6.89 -3.59 -16.28
CA SER A 225 8.20 -4.07 -16.74
C SER A 225 8.33 -4.11 -18.26
N GLU A 226 7.28 -4.52 -18.96
CA GLU A 226 7.25 -4.56 -20.42
C GLU A 226 7.38 -3.16 -21.06
N ILE A 227 6.84 -2.12 -20.43
CA ILE A 227 6.98 -0.73 -20.89
C ILE A 227 8.39 -0.23 -20.56
N SER A 228 8.88 -0.47 -19.34
CA SER A 228 10.22 -0.05 -18.91
C SER A 228 11.32 -0.67 -19.77
N GLU A 229 11.19 -1.96 -20.11
CA GLU A 229 12.12 -2.66 -21.01
C GLU A 229 12.11 -2.10 -22.43
N LEU A 230 10.94 -1.73 -22.96
CA LEU A 230 10.82 -1.11 -24.28
C LEU A 230 11.31 0.33 -24.28
N ALA A 231 11.09 1.09 -23.20
CA ALA A 231 11.57 2.45 -23.06
C ALA A 231 13.10 2.52 -23.19
N ASN A 232 13.82 1.53 -22.63
CA ASN A 232 15.27 1.37 -22.79
C ASN A 232 15.73 1.11 -24.23
N ARG A 233 14.83 0.71 -25.13
CA ARG A 233 15.09 0.45 -26.57
C ARG A 233 14.67 1.63 -27.45
N CYS A 234 14.13 2.71 -26.87
CA CYS A 234 13.82 3.91 -27.63
C CYS A 234 15.09 4.54 -28.22
N ARG A 235 14.94 5.15 -29.40
CA ARG A 235 16.03 5.90 -30.05
C ARG A 235 16.57 7.05 -29.18
N PHE A 236 15.71 7.69 -28.41
CA PHE A 236 16.03 8.83 -27.54
C PHE A 236 15.90 8.43 -26.08
N LYS A 237 16.81 8.93 -25.24
CA LYS A 237 16.83 8.66 -23.79
C LYS A 237 15.72 9.38 -23.01
N ASP A 238 15.25 10.51 -23.54
CA ASP A 238 14.24 11.38 -22.98
C ASP A 238 12.88 11.26 -23.69
N CYS A 239 12.66 10.11 -24.35
CA CYS A 239 11.42 9.81 -25.06
C CYS A 239 10.22 9.86 -24.11
N GLN A 240 9.23 10.69 -24.43
CA GLN A 240 7.96 10.82 -23.72
C GLN A 240 6.92 9.79 -24.15
N HIS A 241 7.27 8.95 -25.14
CA HIS A 241 6.40 7.93 -25.73
C HIS A 241 5.11 8.53 -26.31
N GLU A 242 5.21 9.71 -26.92
CA GLU A 242 4.09 10.39 -27.57
C GLU A 242 4.15 10.19 -29.08
N ASN A 243 5.05 10.87 -29.78
CA ASN A 243 5.16 10.84 -31.24
C ASN A 243 6.60 10.78 -31.73
N GLU A 244 7.56 10.44 -30.85
CA GLU A 244 8.97 10.47 -31.20
C GLU A 244 9.35 9.37 -32.19
N PRO A 245 10.17 9.69 -33.23
CA PRO A 245 10.58 8.70 -34.21
C PRO A 245 11.51 7.66 -33.58
N GLY A 246 11.21 6.38 -33.79
CA GLY A 246 11.96 5.28 -33.18
C GLY A 246 11.61 5.03 -31.71
N CYS A 247 10.41 5.42 -31.27
CA CYS A 247 9.86 5.02 -29.98
C CYS A 247 9.43 3.54 -30.02
N ALA A 248 10.16 2.67 -29.31
CA ALA A 248 9.87 1.24 -29.25
C ALA A 248 8.54 0.94 -28.54
N VAL A 249 8.16 1.77 -27.55
CA VAL A 249 6.87 1.65 -26.85
C VAL A 249 5.70 1.91 -27.81
N ARG A 250 5.79 2.95 -28.65
CA ARG A 250 4.75 3.26 -29.64
C ARG A 250 4.63 2.16 -30.70
N ALA A 251 5.76 1.65 -31.18
CA ALA A 251 5.76 0.51 -32.10
C ALA A 251 5.09 -0.74 -31.48
N ALA A 252 5.28 -0.98 -30.18
CA ALA A 252 4.60 -2.08 -29.48
C ALA A 252 3.08 -1.87 -29.34
N ILE A 253 2.64 -0.61 -29.18
CA ILE A 253 1.21 -0.27 -29.20
C ILE A 253 0.60 -0.49 -30.58
N GLU A 254 1.27 -0.02 -31.65
CA GLU A 254 0.83 -0.22 -33.03
C GLU A 254 0.76 -1.72 -33.40
N ALA A 255 1.66 -2.54 -32.84
CA ALA A 255 1.65 -3.98 -32.99
C ALA A 255 0.60 -4.72 -32.13
N GLY A 256 -0.12 -4.01 -31.24
CA GLY A 256 -1.11 -4.60 -30.34
C GLY A 256 -0.54 -5.35 -29.14
N ASN A 257 0.77 -5.25 -28.89
CA ASN A 257 1.43 -5.91 -27.76
C ASN A 257 1.16 -5.18 -26.43
N ILE A 258 0.90 -3.87 -26.49
CA ILE A 258 0.60 -3.03 -25.32
C ILE A 258 -0.65 -2.20 -25.63
N GLY A 259 -1.58 -2.14 -24.68
CA GLY A 259 -2.77 -1.28 -24.80
C GLY A 259 -2.46 0.19 -24.46
N GLU A 260 -3.06 1.13 -25.19
CA GLU A 260 -2.96 2.58 -24.92
C GLU A 260 -3.32 2.97 -23.49
N ARG A 261 -4.35 2.32 -22.92
CA ARG A 261 -4.74 2.50 -21.50
C ARG A 261 -3.55 2.28 -20.57
N ARG A 262 -2.76 1.24 -20.83
CA ARG A 262 -1.66 0.79 -19.97
C ARG A 262 -0.50 1.76 -20.01
N LEU A 263 -0.13 2.25 -21.21
CA LEU A 263 0.85 3.34 -21.35
C LEU A 263 0.37 4.63 -20.67
N SER A 264 -0.89 5.02 -20.90
CA SER A 264 -1.46 6.22 -20.28
C SER A 264 -1.42 6.15 -18.75
N ASN A 265 -1.73 4.98 -18.18
CA ASN A 265 -1.65 4.80 -16.73
C ASN A 265 -0.20 4.82 -16.23
N TYR A 266 0.74 4.15 -16.91
CA TYR A 266 2.17 4.21 -16.60
C TYR A 266 2.68 5.65 -16.52
N ILE A 267 2.48 6.44 -17.57
CA ILE A 267 2.90 7.85 -17.63
C ILE A 267 2.25 8.66 -16.49
N LYS A 268 0.97 8.40 -16.19
CA LYS A 268 0.26 9.07 -15.11
C LYS A 268 0.87 8.76 -13.74
N LEU A 269 1.20 7.49 -13.47
CA LEU A 269 1.77 7.09 -12.18
C LEU A 269 3.22 7.58 -12.03
N MET A 270 4.03 7.58 -13.10
CA MET A 270 5.36 8.19 -13.10
C MET A 270 5.29 9.68 -12.77
N LYS A 271 4.43 10.45 -13.46
CA LYS A 271 4.22 11.88 -13.17
C LYS A 271 3.77 12.13 -11.72
N GLU A 272 2.87 11.31 -11.20
CA GLU A 272 2.43 11.43 -9.79
C GLU A 272 3.59 11.17 -8.82
N GLN A 273 4.39 10.12 -9.07
CA GLN A 273 5.56 9.77 -8.27
C GLN A 273 6.59 10.90 -8.24
N GLU A 274 6.91 11.48 -9.40
CA GLU A 274 7.88 12.57 -9.53
C GLU A 274 7.42 13.82 -8.78
N LEU A 275 6.15 14.22 -8.94
CA LEU A 275 5.56 15.35 -8.24
C LEU A 275 5.61 15.15 -6.72
N ASN A 276 5.30 13.95 -6.26
CA ASN A 276 5.35 13.61 -4.84
C ASN A 276 6.79 13.63 -4.32
N ALA A 277 7.76 13.10 -5.06
CA ALA A 277 9.18 13.09 -4.71
C ALA A 277 9.81 14.49 -4.69
N ALA A 278 9.58 15.31 -5.71
CA ALA A 278 10.04 16.69 -5.78
C ALA A 278 9.50 17.53 -4.61
N SER A 279 8.20 17.39 -4.31
CA SER A 279 7.58 18.05 -3.16
C SER A 279 8.21 17.65 -1.81
N LEU A 280 8.70 16.42 -1.68
CA LEU A 280 9.43 15.96 -0.51
C LEU A 280 10.84 16.59 -0.46
N ALA A 281 11.55 16.64 -1.58
CA ALA A 281 12.91 17.17 -1.68
C ALA A 281 13.00 18.68 -1.42
N GLU A 282 12.13 19.48 -2.07
CA GLU A 282 12.11 20.94 -1.91
C GLU A 282 11.87 21.37 -0.46
N LYS A 283 10.91 20.73 0.22
CA LYS A 283 10.59 21.05 1.62
C LYS A 283 11.69 20.58 2.58
N ARG A 284 12.37 19.45 2.32
CA ARG A 284 13.58 19.03 3.06
C ARG A 284 14.71 20.06 2.93
N SER A 285 14.83 20.73 1.79
CA SER A 285 15.81 21.82 1.63
C SER A 285 15.46 23.00 2.54
N LYS A 286 14.19 23.45 2.51
CA LYS A 286 13.70 24.55 3.36
C LYS A 286 13.85 24.27 4.85
N ASP A 287 13.53 23.05 5.31
CA ASP A 287 13.70 22.65 6.72
C ASP A 287 15.17 22.68 7.17
N ARG A 288 16.09 22.26 6.30
CA ARG A 288 17.55 22.32 6.56
C ARG A 288 18.06 23.76 6.64
N GLU A 289 17.59 24.64 5.76
CA GLU A 289 17.93 26.07 5.80
C GLU A 289 17.40 26.75 7.06
N PHE A 290 16.14 26.47 7.43
CA PHE A 290 15.55 26.99 8.66
C PHE A 290 16.27 26.48 9.92
N GLY A 291 16.62 25.19 9.96
CA GLY A 291 17.41 24.60 11.04
C GLY A 291 18.80 25.24 11.18
N ARG A 292 19.49 25.50 10.06
CA ARG A 292 20.74 26.26 10.05
C ARG A 292 20.55 27.67 10.61
N HIS A 293 19.50 28.37 10.19
CA HIS A 293 19.16 29.71 10.71
C HIS A 293 18.94 29.73 12.23
N ILE A 294 18.18 28.76 12.77
CA ILE A 294 17.95 28.66 14.22
C ILE A 294 19.25 28.33 14.96
N HIS A 295 20.08 27.42 14.43
CA HIS A 295 21.34 27.07 15.05
C HIS A 295 22.28 28.28 15.12
N THR A 296 22.39 29.04 14.02
CA THR A 296 23.16 30.29 13.96
C THR A 296 22.62 31.33 14.94
N TYR A 297 21.30 31.49 15.04
CA TYR A 297 20.67 32.42 15.99
C TYR A 297 20.88 32.02 17.46
N LYS A 298 20.84 30.72 17.80
CA LYS A 298 21.16 30.25 19.16
C LYS A 298 22.63 30.45 19.49
N LYS A 299 23.53 30.20 18.53
CA LYS A 299 24.98 30.38 18.70
C LYS A 299 25.34 31.86 18.91
N SER A 300 24.69 32.79 18.20
CA SER A 300 24.90 34.23 18.37
C SER A 300 24.34 34.77 19.70
N LYS A 301 23.32 34.13 20.28
CA LYS A 301 22.78 34.48 21.62
C LYS A 301 23.61 33.89 22.77
N LEU A 302 24.21 32.72 22.58
CA LEU A 302 25.05 32.05 23.58
C LEU A 302 26.50 32.56 23.61
N GLY A 303 26.98 33.19 22.53
CA GLY A 303 28.30 33.85 22.46
C GLY A 303 28.34 35.30 22.94
N LYS A 304 27.28 35.81 23.56
CA LYS A 304 27.19 37.16 24.16
C LYS A 304 27.19 37.13 25.71
N LYS A 305 27.88 36.17 26.32
CA LYS A 305 28.20 36.18 27.76
C LYS A 305 29.68 36.42 27.94
#